data_AF-A0AA41S9X5-F1
#
_entry.id   AF-A0AA41S9X5-F1
#
_cell.length_a   1.000
_cell.length_b   1.000
_cell.length_c   1.000
_cell.angle_alpha   90.00
_cell.angle_beta   90.00
_cell.angle_gamma   90.00
#
_symmetry.space_group_name_H-M   'P 1'
#
loop_
_entity.id
_entity.type
_entity.pdbx_description
1 polymer ?
#
loop_
_entity_poly.entity_id
_entity_poly.type
_entity_poly.pdbx_seq_one_letter_code
_entity_poly.pdbx_strand_id
1 'polypeptide(L)'
;MNLKAVYEDEDYVHLVMELFSLATAKKNRSSSGNVQFAWFVSIKHGVERIISHRFSHFDCSSGDPHKKYGSGVYLLPKKCPFRSVPWANLKDDQNGVKHVLFCQVVLGNTQEIRCGSRQFCPTSVEFDSGVDNLLSPKKYIVWSTSMNIQILPQYVVSFKVPDSSVVPALVAVRPTSPWMSFTSLIHELSKHLTPLQMALIKKQHIDFK
;
A
#
# COMPACT_ATOMS: atom_id res chain seq x y z
N MET A 1 -5.65 16.35 6.56
CA MET A 1 -5.92 15.08 5.88
C MET A 1 -7.39 15.12 5.48
N ASN A 2 -7.68 15.30 4.19
CA ASN A 2 -9.05 15.34 3.69
C ASN A 2 -9.35 13.99 3.05
N LEU A 3 -10.26 13.23 3.65
CA LEU A 3 -10.78 11.99 3.09
C LEU A 3 -12.06 12.35 2.33
N LYS A 4 -12.09 12.06 1.03
CA LYS A 4 -13.29 12.18 0.20
C LYS A 4 -13.65 10.78 -0.28
N ALA A 5 -14.86 10.31 0.04
CA ALA A 5 -15.42 9.08 -0.50
C ALA A 5 -15.93 9.31 -1.93
N VAL A 6 -15.92 8.29 -2.77
CA VAL A 6 -16.26 8.36 -4.20
C VAL A 6 -17.65 7.73 -4.41
N TYR A 7 -18.58 8.54 -4.95
CA TYR A 7 -20.00 8.33 -5.33
C TYR A 7 -20.61 6.91 -5.52
N GLU A 8 -21.87 6.78 -5.03
CA GLU A 8 -23.09 6.01 -5.41
C GLU A 8 -23.08 4.58 -6.01
N ASP A 9 -21.98 4.04 -6.55
CA ASP A 9 -21.88 2.65 -7.08
C ASP A 9 -20.99 1.74 -6.19
N GLU A 10 -20.76 2.17 -4.94
CA GLU A 10 -19.87 1.51 -3.98
C GLU A 10 -20.33 0.08 -3.67
N ASP A 11 -21.64 -0.14 -3.46
CA ASP A 11 -22.15 -1.44 -3.03
C ASP A 11 -21.90 -2.54 -4.07
N TYR A 12 -22.05 -2.25 -5.36
CA TYR A 12 -21.83 -3.24 -6.42
C TYR A 12 -20.35 -3.59 -6.55
N VAL A 13 -19.47 -2.60 -6.51
CA VAL A 13 -18.02 -2.80 -6.65
C VAL A 13 -17.47 -3.56 -5.45
N HIS A 14 -17.93 -3.23 -4.25
CA HIS A 14 -17.63 -3.95 -3.03
C HIS A 14 -18.13 -5.40 -3.11
N LEU A 15 -19.36 -5.62 -3.56
CA LEU A 15 -19.92 -6.96 -3.74
C LEU A 15 -19.12 -7.81 -4.75
N VAL A 16 -18.73 -7.23 -5.88
CA VAL A 16 -17.88 -7.91 -6.88
C VAL A 16 -16.54 -8.31 -6.25
N MET A 17 -15.94 -7.43 -5.45
CA MET A 17 -14.68 -7.70 -4.77
C MET A 17 -14.82 -8.80 -3.71
N GLU A 18 -15.93 -8.82 -2.95
CA GLU A 18 -16.25 -9.89 -2.00
C GLU A 18 -16.46 -11.23 -2.70
N LEU A 19 -17.23 -11.24 -3.79
CA LEU A 19 -17.48 -12.44 -4.59
C LEU A 19 -16.17 -12.99 -5.18
N PHE A 20 -15.30 -12.11 -5.69
CA PHE A 20 -14.00 -12.50 -6.20
C PHE A 20 -13.08 -13.07 -5.11
N SER A 21 -13.08 -12.46 -3.92
CA SER A 21 -12.37 -12.99 -2.74
C SER A 21 -12.85 -14.40 -2.37
N LEU A 22 -14.16 -14.63 -2.35
CA LEU A 22 -14.76 -15.93 -2.06
C LEU A 22 -14.39 -16.97 -3.12
N ALA A 23 -14.47 -16.61 -4.41
CA ALA A 23 -14.08 -17.48 -5.51
C ALA A 23 -12.59 -17.87 -5.42
N THR A 24 -11.73 -16.91 -5.08
CA THR A 24 -10.29 -17.13 -4.87
C THR A 24 -10.03 -18.06 -3.68
N ALA A 25 -10.73 -17.86 -2.56
CA ALA A 25 -10.65 -18.74 -1.39
C ALA A 25 -11.01 -20.19 -1.75
N LYS A 26 -12.12 -20.37 -2.48
CA LYS A 26 -12.59 -21.69 -2.94
C LYS A 26 -11.60 -22.35 -3.88
N LYS A 27 -11.09 -21.61 -4.88
CA LYS A 27 -10.05 -22.08 -5.82
C LYS A 27 -8.83 -22.61 -5.07
N ASN A 28 -8.35 -21.85 -4.09
CA ASN A 28 -7.13 -22.15 -3.35
C ASN A 28 -7.32 -23.08 -2.15
N ARG A 29 -8.55 -23.61 -1.95
CA ARG A 29 -8.92 -24.43 -0.78
C ARG A 29 -8.51 -23.78 0.55
N SER A 30 -8.66 -22.46 0.62
CA SER A 30 -8.29 -21.62 1.75
C SER A 30 -9.55 -21.08 2.45
N SER A 31 -9.42 -20.73 3.73
CA SER A 31 -10.49 -20.06 4.47
C SER A 31 -10.70 -18.61 4.03
N SER A 32 -9.74 -18.02 3.29
CA SER A 32 -9.85 -16.65 2.77
C SER A 32 -9.14 -16.50 1.42
N GLY A 33 -9.56 -15.49 0.66
CA GLY A 33 -8.91 -15.08 -0.59
C GLY A 33 -7.60 -14.33 -0.40
N ASN A 34 -7.04 -14.31 0.83
CA ASN A 34 -5.86 -13.51 1.18
C ASN A 34 -6.07 -12.02 0.85
N VAL A 35 -7.12 -11.44 1.43
CA VAL A 35 -7.44 -10.01 1.28
C VAL A 35 -6.45 -9.19 2.10
N GLN A 36 -5.74 -8.28 1.43
CA GLN A 36 -4.79 -7.35 2.02
C GLN A 36 -5.18 -5.92 1.72
N PHE A 37 -4.61 -4.99 2.47
CA PHE A 37 -4.64 -3.58 2.13
C PHE A 37 -3.24 -3.10 1.72
N ALA A 38 -3.19 -2.23 0.72
CA ALA A 38 -1.93 -1.80 0.12
C ALA A 38 -2.02 -0.36 -0.41
N TRP A 39 -0.86 0.27 -0.58
CA TRP A 39 -0.70 1.60 -1.15
C TRP A 39 -0.29 1.49 -2.61
N PHE A 40 -1.01 2.17 -3.48
CA PHE A 40 -0.60 2.42 -4.85
C PHE A 40 -0.14 3.88 -4.98
N VAL A 41 1.06 4.07 -5.51
CA VAL A 41 1.72 5.38 -5.63
C VAL A 41 1.72 5.79 -7.10
N SER A 42 1.14 6.95 -7.40
CA SER A 42 1.11 7.51 -8.75
C SER A 42 0.98 9.03 -8.70
N ILE A 43 1.27 9.69 -9.82
CA ILE A 43 1.09 11.14 -9.95
C ILE A 43 -0.41 11.47 -9.94
N LYS A 44 -0.77 12.73 -9.64
CA LYS A 44 -2.17 13.19 -9.59
C LYS A 44 -3.00 12.74 -10.78
N HIS A 45 -2.50 12.98 -12.00
CA HIS A 45 -3.16 12.57 -13.23
C HIS A 45 -3.39 11.05 -13.32
N GLY A 46 -2.45 10.25 -12.80
CA GLY A 46 -2.60 8.79 -12.74
C GLY A 46 -3.69 8.37 -11.75
N VAL A 47 -3.76 9.03 -10.59
CA VAL A 47 -4.82 8.81 -9.60
C VAL A 47 -6.20 9.18 -10.17
N GLU A 48 -6.34 10.36 -10.76
CA GLU A 48 -7.58 10.80 -11.43
C GLU A 48 -8.01 9.82 -12.51
N ARG A 49 -7.08 9.36 -13.35
CA ARG A 49 -7.36 8.36 -14.38
C ARG A 49 -7.87 7.05 -13.78
N ILE A 50 -7.29 6.56 -12.70
CA ILE A 50 -7.71 5.32 -12.05
C ILE A 50 -9.10 5.45 -11.44
N ILE A 51 -9.43 6.60 -10.86
CA ILE A 51 -10.76 6.87 -10.32
C ILE A 51 -11.80 6.87 -11.44
N SER A 52 -11.50 7.50 -12.57
CA SER A 52 -12.44 7.61 -13.69
C SER A 52 -12.54 6.34 -14.54
N HIS A 53 -11.45 5.59 -14.72
CA HIS A 53 -11.34 4.53 -15.73
C HIS A 53 -10.79 3.20 -15.20
N ARG A 54 -10.64 3.05 -13.88
CA ARG A 54 -9.97 1.90 -13.23
C ARG A 54 -8.49 1.79 -13.64
N PHE A 55 -7.82 0.71 -13.21
CA PHE A 55 -6.44 0.46 -13.59
C PHE A 55 -6.33 0.08 -15.07
N SER A 56 -5.19 0.45 -15.67
CA SER A 56 -4.90 0.27 -17.09
C SER A 56 -3.47 -0.24 -17.30
N HIS A 57 -3.15 -0.64 -18.53
CA HIS A 57 -1.79 -1.06 -18.89
C HIS A 57 -0.74 0.02 -18.62
N PHE A 58 -1.12 1.31 -18.65
CA PHE A 58 -0.22 2.41 -18.31
C PHE A 58 0.31 2.30 -16.88
N ASP A 59 -0.49 1.77 -15.96
CA ASP A 59 -0.15 1.64 -14.54
C ASP A 59 0.77 0.41 -14.29
N CYS A 60 0.85 -0.49 -15.26
CA CYS A 60 1.75 -1.64 -15.28
C CYS A 60 3.18 -1.31 -15.75
N SER A 61 3.39 -0.13 -16.35
CA SER A 61 4.55 0.16 -17.22
C SER A 61 5.92 -0.13 -16.60
N SER A 62 6.74 -0.80 -17.42
CA SER A 62 8.17 -1.06 -17.31
C SER A 62 8.96 0.21 -17.67
N GLY A 63 9.65 0.79 -16.71
CA GLY A 63 10.40 2.05 -16.91
C GLY A 63 10.77 2.70 -15.58
N ASP A 64 10.02 2.37 -14.52
CA ASP A 64 10.44 2.60 -13.15
C ASP A 64 11.59 1.63 -12.78
N PRO A 65 12.79 2.11 -12.43
CA PRO A 65 13.90 1.25 -12.02
C PRO A 65 13.60 0.39 -10.78
N HIS A 66 12.54 0.69 -10.02
CA HIS A 66 12.09 -0.12 -8.88
C HIS A 66 11.13 -1.26 -9.28
N LYS A 67 10.58 -1.26 -10.50
CA LYS A 67 9.71 -2.32 -11.03
C LYS A 67 10.51 -3.44 -11.69
N LYS A 68 11.24 -4.21 -10.86
CA LYS A 68 12.13 -5.30 -11.30
C LYS A 68 11.51 -6.70 -11.19
N TYR A 69 10.23 -6.81 -10.86
CA TYR A 69 9.55 -8.05 -10.48
C TYR A 69 8.42 -8.39 -11.46
N GLY A 70 8.71 -8.32 -12.77
CA GLY A 70 7.71 -8.52 -13.82
C GLY A 70 6.91 -7.26 -14.19
N SER A 71 5.95 -7.44 -15.11
CA SER A 71 5.06 -6.42 -15.65
C SER A 71 3.67 -6.55 -15.01
N GLY A 72 3.28 -5.54 -14.24
CA GLY A 72 2.03 -5.54 -13.49
C GLY A 72 1.89 -4.27 -12.65
N VAL A 73 0.78 -4.16 -11.94
CA VAL A 73 0.54 -3.09 -10.97
C VAL A 73 1.31 -3.42 -9.69
N TYR A 74 2.14 -2.48 -9.24
CA TYR A 74 2.93 -2.63 -8.02
C TYR A 74 2.22 -1.91 -6.88
N LEU A 75 1.95 -2.63 -5.80
CA LEU A 75 1.40 -2.07 -4.58
C LEU A 75 2.35 -2.32 -3.42
N LEU A 76 2.41 -1.37 -2.49
CA LEU A 76 3.19 -1.48 -1.27
C LEU A 76 2.27 -1.98 -0.15
N PRO A 77 2.66 -2.98 0.65
CA PRO A 77 1.86 -3.42 1.79
C PRO A 77 1.44 -2.25 2.68
N LYS A 78 0.26 -2.32 3.32
CA LYS A 78 -0.22 -1.28 4.25
C LYS A 78 0.81 -0.91 5.33
N LYS A 79 1.55 -1.91 5.83
CA LYS A 79 2.57 -1.78 6.86
C LYS A 79 3.93 -1.30 6.34
N CYS A 80 4.05 -1.05 5.04
CA CYS A 80 5.28 -0.55 4.45
C CYS A 80 5.61 0.84 5.05
N PRO A 81 6.84 1.05 5.55
CA PRO A 81 7.21 2.33 6.12
C PRO A 81 7.14 3.40 5.03
N PHE A 82 6.29 4.40 5.22
CA PHE A 82 6.05 5.48 4.24
C PHE A 82 7.35 6.19 3.82
N ARG A 83 8.38 6.21 4.68
CA ARG A 83 9.73 6.75 4.37
C ARG A 83 10.50 5.96 3.30
N SER A 84 10.15 4.69 3.07
CA SER A 84 10.81 3.84 2.06
C SER A 84 10.33 4.12 0.64
N VAL A 85 9.25 4.88 0.48
CA VAL A 85 8.75 5.27 -0.83
C VAL A 85 9.61 6.42 -1.36
N PRO A 86 10.11 6.33 -2.61
CA PRO A 86 10.93 7.38 -3.21
C PRO A 86 10.06 8.57 -3.65
N TRP A 87 9.50 9.31 -2.68
CA TRP A 87 8.59 10.43 -2.93
C TRP A 87 9.17 11.52 -3.82
N ALA A 88 10.50 11.67 -3.87
CA ALA A 88 11.18 12.64 -4.72
C ALA A 88 11.00 12.34 -6.22
N ASN A 89 10.78 11.06 -6.57
CA ASN A 89 10.56 10.66 -7.96
C ASN A 89 9.11 10.90 -8.40
N LEU A 90 8.21 11.19 -7.46
CA LEU A 90 6.82 11.50 -7.74
C LEU A 90 6.68 12.98 -8.01
N LYS A 91 6.12 13.34 -9.17
CA LYS A 91 5.80 14.74 -9.47
C LYS A 91 4.69 15.23 -8.54
N ASP A 92 4.95 16.36 -7.91
CA ASP A 92 3.92 17.09 -7.18
C ASP A 92 2.85 17.64 -8.12
N ASP A 93 1.66 17.85 -7.57
CA ASP A 93 0.66 18.66 -8.26
C ASP A 93 1.00 20.16 -8.21
N GLN A 94 0.14 20.98 -8.82
CA GLN A 94 0.32 22.44 -8.87
C GLN A 94 0.41 23.10 -7.47
N ASN A 95 -0.01 22.40 -6.42
CA ASN A 95 -0.04 22.89 -5.04
C ASN A 95 1.03 22.24 -4.15
N GLY A 96 1.95 21.43 -4.71
CA GLY A 96 2.97 20.71 -3.94
C GLY A 96 2.43 19.48 -3.20
N VAL A 97 1.28 18.93 -3.65
CA VAL A 97 0.60 17.80 -3.00
C VAL A 97 0.88 16.50 -3.74
N LYS A 98 1.12 15.44 -2.96
CA LYS A 98 1.23 14.06 -3.43
C LYS A 98 -0.08 13.34 -3.16
N HIS A 99 -0.46 12.48 -4.09
CA HIS A 99 -1.69 11.70 -4.03
C HIS A 99 -1.34 10.22 -4.12
N VAL A 100 -1.88 9.40 -3.21
CA VAL A 100 -1.75 7.95 -3.24
C VAL A 100 -3.11 7.31 -3.07
N LEU A 101 -3.24 6.08 -3.58
CA LEU A 101 -4.44 5.28 -3.39
C LEU A 101 -4.19 4.28 -2.26
N PHE A 102 -5.13 4.19 -1.33
CA PHE A 102 -5.26 3.06 -0.44
C PHE A 102 -6.22 2.06 -1.09
N CYS A 103 -5.74 0.84 -1.30
CA CYS A 103 -6.45 -0.19 -2.03
C CYS A 103 -6.68 -1.42 -1.14
N GLN A 104 -7.84 -2.03 -1.29
CA GLN A 104 -8.06 -3.42 -0.94
C GLN A 104 -7.58 -4.30 -2.10
N VAL A 105 -6.88 -5.39 -1.81
CA VAL A 105 -6.27 -6.28 -2.80
C VAL A 105 -6.54 -7.72 -2.42
N VAL A 106 -7.05 -8.54 -3.35
CA VAL A 106 -7.18 -9.99 -3.16
C VAL A 106 -5.93 -10.64 -3.74
N LEU A 107 -4.99 -11.02 -2.87
CA LEU A 107 -3.71 -11.59 -3.33
C LEU A 107 -3.82 -13.07 -3.71
N GLY A 108 -4.80 -13.79 -3.16
CA GLY A 108 -4.93 -15.22 -3.35
C GLY A 108 -3.66 -15.99 -2.99
N ASN A 109 -3.33 -16.98 -3.81
CA ASN A 109 -2.09 -17.73 -3.72
C ASN A 109 -0.96 -16.96 -4.42
N THR A 110 0.07 -16.60 -3.66
CA THR A 110 1.15 -15.73 -4.13
C THR A 110 2.37 -16.53 -4.55
N GLN A 111 2.99 -16.14 -5.66
CA GLN A 111 4.32 -16.62 -6.07
C GLN A 111 5.40 -15.58 -5.79
N GLU A 112 6.59 -16.04 -5.40
CA GLU A 112 7.76 -15.17 -5.34
C GLU A 112 8.24 -14.84 -6.75
N ILE A 113 8.40 -13.55 -7.05
CA ILE A 113 8.96 -13.09 -8.31
C ILE A 113 10.43 -12.75 -8.08
N ARG A 114 11.30 -13.25 -8.96
CA ARG A 114 12.72 -12.90 -8.91
C ARG A 114 12.95 -11.49 -9.46
N CYS A 115 13.87 -10.78 -8.82
CA CYS A 115 14.36 -9.50 -9.33
C CYS A 115 14.98 -9.69 -10.73
N GLY A 116 14.64 -8.82 -11.68
CA GLY A 116 14.98 -8.92 -13.09
C GLY A 116 13.98 -9.72 -13.95
N SER A 117 12.93 -10.28 -13.35
CA SER A 117 11.91 -11.03 -14.10
C SER A 117 11.16 -10.14 -15.10
N ARG A 118 10.87 -10.70 -16.27
CA ARG A 118 10.04 -10.09 -17.33
C ARG A 118 8.62 -10.68 -17.40
N GLN A 119 8.26 -11.46 -16.39
CA GLN A 119 6.97 -12.13 -16.30
C GLN A 119 5.81 -11.13 -16.30
N PHE A 120 4.74 -11.40 -17.05
CA PHE A 120 3.56 -10.52 -17.19
C PHE A 120 2.23 -11.21 -16.83
N CYS A 121 2.29 -12.48 -16.45
CA CYS A 121 1.18 -13.33 -16.03
C CYS A 121 1.71 -14.36 -15.01
N PRO A 122 0.86 -15.08 -14.25
CA PRO A 122 1.32 -16.13 -13.32
C PRO A 122 2.15 -17.23 -14.01
N THR A 123 3.04 -17.92 -13.27
CA THR A 123 3.81 -19.06 -13.83
C THR A 123 2.96 -20.30 -14.00
N SER A 124 1.87 -20.41 -13.24
CA SER A 124 0.89 -21.50 -13.33
C SER A 124 -0.49 -20.98 -12.94
N VAL A 125 -1.52 -21.76 -13.26
CA VAL A 125 -2.92 -21.46 -12.90
C VAL A 125 -3.17 -21.45 -11.39
N GLU A 126 -2.25 -21.99 -10.59
CA GLU A 126 -2.36 -22.07 -9.14
C GLU A 126 -2.07 -20.72 -8.47
N PHE A 127 -1.36 -19.82 -9.15
CA PHE A 127 -0.99 -18.52 -8.60
C PHE A 127 -1.93 -17.41 -9.09
N ASP A 128 -2.22 -16.49 -8.19
CA ASP A 128 -3.11 -15.36 -8.45
C ASP A 128 -2.34 -14.03 -8.54
N SER A 129 -1.27 -13.89 -7.73
CA SER A 129 -0.47 -12.65 -7.62
C SER A 129 1.01 -12.94 -7.41
N GLY A 130 1.86 -11.93 -7.63
CA GLY A 130 3.28 -11.95 -7.32
C GLY A 130 3.65 -11.20 -6.05
N VAL A 131 4.73 -11.62 -5.38
CA VAL A 131 5.39 -10.89 -4.29
C VAL A 131 6.89 -10.88 -4.48
N ASP A 132 7.59 -9.89 -3.92
CA ASP A 132 9.07 -9.87 -3.97
C ASP A 132 9.74 -10.79 -2.94
N ASN A 133 9.02 -11.18 -1.88
CA ASN A 133 9.43 -12.18 -0.91
C ASN A 133 8.20 -12.82 -0.25
N LEU A 134 8.18 -14.15 -0.08
CA LEU A 134 7.03 -14.84 0.52
C LEU A 134 6.87 -14.61 2.03
N LEU A 135 7.95 -14.41 2.76
CA LEU A 135 7.94 -14.28 4.23
C LEU A 135 7.65 -12.84 4.68
N SER A 136 8.28 -11.88 4.02
CA SER A 136 8.17 -10.45 4.32
C SER A 136 8.04 -9.66 3.02
N PRO A 137 6.87 -9.72 2.37
CA PRO A 137 6.64 -9.03 1.12
C PRO A 137 6.74 -7.52 1.35
N LYS A 138 7.50 -6.84 0.49
CA LYS A 138 7.58 -5.38 0.42
C LYS A 138 6.89 -4.83 -0.82
N LYS A 139 6.59 -5.69 -1.79
CA LYS A 139 5.84 -5.37 -3.01
C LYS A 139 4.86 -6.49 -3.32
N TYR A 140 3.64 -6.09 -3.64
CA TYR A 140 2.64 -6.92 -4.29
C TYR A 140 2.64 -6.58 -5.77
N ILE A 141 2.61 -7.60 -6.61
CA ILE A 141 2.56 -7.48 -8.07
C ILE A 141 1.27 -8.13 -8.53
N VAL A 142 0.37 -7.30 -9.05
CA VAL A 142 -0.91 -7.76 -9.61
C VAL A 142 -0.82 -7.67 -11.13
N TRP A 143 -1.08 -8.78 -11.82
CA TRP A 143 -0.95 -8.85 -13.26
C TRP A 143 -2.03 -8.03 -13.98
N SER A 144 -1.69 -7.50 -15.15
CA SER A 144 -2.61 -6.67 -15.95
C SER A 144 -3.91 -7.38 -16.31
N THR A 145 -3.86 -8.71 -16.46
CA THR A 145 -5.01 -9.57 -16.80
C THR A 145 -6.10 -9.60 -15.72
N SER A 146 -5.77 -9.27 -14.48
CA SER A 146 -6.67 -9.41 -13.33
C SER A 146 -6.73 -8.17 -12.43
N MET A 147 -6.01 -7.08 -12.77
CA MET A 147 -5.87 -5.90 -11.90
C MET A 147 -7.19 -5.25 -11.49
N ASN A 148 -8.18 -5.17 -12.37
CA ASN A 148 -9.45 -4.49 -12.08
C ASN A 148 -10.43 -5.32 -11.24
N ILE A 149 -10.19 -6.63 -11.11
CA ILE A 149 -10.97 -7.51 -10.22
C ILE A 149 -10.22 -7.83 -8.92
N GLN A 150 -8.88 -7.75 -8.94
CA GLN A 150 -8.03 -8.00 -7.77
C GLN A 150 -7.74 -6.74 -6.95
N ILE A 151 -7.86 -5.54 -7.52
CA ILE A 151 -7.55 -4.27 -6.84
C ILE A 151 -8.79 -3.39 -6.80
N LEU A 152 -9.17 -3.02 -5.59
CA LEU A 152 -10.23 -2.06 -5.32
C LEU A 152 -9.64 -0.81 -4.63
N PRO A 153 -9.55 0.34 -5.33
CA PRO A 153 -9.27 1.62 -4.69
C PRO A 153 -10.37 1.94 -3.67
N GLN A 154 -9.98 2.24 -2.43
CA GLN A 154 -10.89 2.56 -1.33
C GLN A 154 -10.83 4.05 -0.98
N TYR A 155 -9.61 4.60 -0.91
CA TYR A 155 -9.42 6.00 -0.53
C TYR A 155 -8.31 6.64 -1.34
N VAL A 156 -8.49 7.94 -1.61
CA VAL A 156 -7.42 8.82 -2.06
C VAL A 156 -6.85 9.52 -0.85
N VAL A 157 -5.56 9.38 -0.61
CA VAL A 157 -4.84 10.10 0.45
C VAL A 157 -3.97 11.17 -0.20
N SER A 158 -4.24 12.42 0.16
CA SER A 158 -3.54 13.59 -0.36
C SER A 158 -2.78 14.28 0.76
N PHE A 159 -1.48 14.50 0.58
CA PHE A 159 -0.59 15.05 1.61
C PHE A 159 0.58 15.80 0.98
N LYS A 160 1.18 16.71 1.74
CA LYS A 160 2.43 17.37 1.37
C LYS A 160 3.57 16.67 2.10
N VAL A 161 4.67 16.43 1.40
CA VAL A 161 5.92 16.00 2.02
C VAL A 161 6.78 17.24 2.21
N PRO A 162 7.32 17.51 3.42
CA PRO A 162 8.25 18.60 3.60
C PRO A 162 9.44 18.43 2.63
N ASP A 163 9.78 19.48 1.88
CA ASP A 163 10.94 19.48 1.02
C ASP A 163 12.20 19.22 1.85
N SER A 164 12.94 18.15 1.54
CA SER A 164 14.22 17.91 2.19
C SER A 164 15.29 18.95 1.79
N SER A 165 14.98 19.86 0.87
CA SER A 165 15.87 20.92 0.38
C SER A 165 15.80 22.23 1.19
N VAL A 166 14.86 22.38 2.13
CA VAL A 166 14.89 23.45 3.16
C VAL A 166 15.11 22.87 4.55
N VAL A 167 15.71 21.69 4.60
CA VAL A 167 16.41 21.25 5.78
C VAL A 167 17.89 21.36 5.43
N PRO A 168 18.55 22.54 5.59
CA PRO A 168 20.02 22.55 5.55
C PRO A 168 20.42 21.49 6.53
N ALA A 169 21.03 20.40 6.06
CA ALA A 169 21.23 19.15 6.78
C ALA A 169 21.03 19.40 8.27
N LEU A 170 19.80 19.18 8.78
CA LEU A 170 19.61 19.21 10.21
C LEU A 170 20.42 17.98 10.58
N VAL A 171 21.71 18.19 10.84
CA VAL A 171 22.54 17.42 11.75
C VAL A 171 21.55 16.99 12.77
N ALA A 172 21.07 15.74 12.67
CA ALA A 172 19.82 15.32 13.30
C ALA A 172 19.83 15.90 14.69
N VAL A 173 19.09 17.00 14.93
CA VAL A 173 19.43 17.86 16.07
C VAL A 173 19.11 16.97 17.22
N ARG A 174 20.17 16.50 17.88
CA ARG A 174 20.05 15.43 18.85
C ARG A 174 19.06 15.98 19.86
N PRO A 175 17.89 15.36 20.03
CA PRO A 175 16.87 15.93 20.88
C PRO A 175 17.52 16.26 22.21
N THR A 176 17.51 17.54 22.57
CA THR A 176 18.12 18.06 23.81
C THR A 176 17.27 17.69 25.02
N SER A 177 16.04 17.20 24.79
CA SER A 177 15.21 16.58 25.81
C SER A 177 15.88 15.30 26.33
N PRO A 178 15.78 15.00 27.64
CA PRO A 178 16.20 13.73 28.19
C PRO A 178 15.61 12.57 27.39
N TRP A 179 16.47 11.63 26.98
CA TRP A 179 16.02 10.44 26.27
C TRP A 179 15.14 9.60 27.20
N MET A 180 13.89 9.40 26.80
CA MET A 180 12.94 8.53 27.49
C MET A 180 12.88 7.19 26.77
N SER A 181 13.04 6.08 27.50
CA SER A 181 12.85 4.75 26.93
C SER A 181 11.40 4.58 26.47
N PHE A 182 11.16 3.79 25.42
CA PHE A 182 9.78 3.48 25.01
C PHE A 182 8.95 2.91 26.16
N THR A 183 9.57 2.08 27.01
CA THR A 183 8.94 1.53 28.23
C THR A 183 8.50 2.63 29.19
N SER A 184 9.37 3.62 29.44
CA SER A 184 9.06 4.78 30.30
C SER A 184 7.96 5.65 29.71
N LEU A 185 7.99 5.87 28.38
CA LEU A 185 6.94 6.62 27.67
C LEU A 185 5.58 5.92 27.78
N ILE A 186 5.54 4.61 27.51
CA ILE A 186 4.31 3.81 27.60
C ILE A 186 3.78 3.77 29.03
N HIS A 187 4.67 3.70 30.04
CA HIS A 187 4.26 3.78 31.43
C HIS A 187 3.61 5.13 31.75
N GLU A 188 4.17 6.23 31.25
CA GLU A 188 3.62 7.56 31.53
C GLU A 188 2.32 7.85 30.80
N LEU A 189 2.20 7.39 29.55
CA LEU A 189 0.93 7.41 28.83
C LEU A 189 -0.13 6.58 29.55
N SER A 190 0.23 5.46 30.20
CA SER A 190 -0.74 4.62 30.91
C SER A 190 -1.39 5.29 32.12
N LYS A 191 -0.78 6.34 32.67
CA LYS A 191 -1.34 7.13 33.77
C LYS A 191 -2.47 8.06 33.33
N HIS A 192 -2.51 8.40 32.04
CA HIS A 192 -3.45 9.40 31.50
C HIS A 192 -4.42 8.83 30.48
N LEU A 193 -4.15 7.63 29.96
CA LEU A 193 -4.95 6.98 28.93
C LEU A 193 -5.75 5.81 29.52
N THR A 194 -6.93 5.59 28.94
CA THR A 194 -7.77 4.44 29.28
C THR A 194 -7.10 3.12 28.88
N PRO A 195 -7.47 1.99 29.52
CA PRO A 195 -6.99 0.67 29.12
C PRO A 195 -7.19 0.36 27.63
N LEU A 196 -8.29 0.83 27.05
CA LEU A 196 -8.59 0.66 25.62
C LEU A 196 -7.61 1.44 24.73
N GLN A 197 -7.33 2.71 25.06
CA GLN A 197 -6.35 3.52 24.32
C GLN A 197 -4.94 2.93 24.44
N MET A 198 -4.57 2.45 25.63
CA MET A 198 -3.30 1.77 25.83
C MET A 198 -3.19 0.47 25.04
N ALA A 199 -4.27 -0.31 24.96
CA ALA A 199 -4.33 -1.52 24.13
C ALA A 199 -4.15 -1.18 22.64
N LEU A 200 -4.76 -0.11 22.15
CA LEU A 200 -4.61 0.36 20.77
C LEU A 200 -3.18 0.81 20.47
N ILE A 201 -2.53 1.57 21.37
CA ILE A 201 -1.14 2.01 21.21
C ILE A 201 -0.19 0.81 21.17
N LYS A 202 -0.35 -0.14 22.10
CA LYS A 202 0.46 -1.37 22.11
C LYS A 202 0.27 -2.19 20.84
N LYS A 203 -0.98 -2.35 20.40
CA LYS A 203 -1.32 -3.03 19.14
C LYS A 203 -0.65 -2.35 17.95
N GLN A 204 -0.75 -1.04 17.82
CA GLN A 204 -0.09 -0.28 16.76
C GLN A 204 1.44 -0.40 16.83
N HIS A 205 2.04 -0.29 18.01
CA HIS A 205 3.49 -0.45 18.14
C HIS A 205 3.96 -1.82 17.65
N ILE A 206 3.24 -2.89 17.99
CA ILE A 206 3.54 -4.25 17.49
C ILE A 206 3.33 -4.34 15.98
N ASP A 207 2.25 -3.73 15.47
CA ASP A 207 1.91 -3.78 14.05
C ASP A 207 2.90 -3.04 13.14
N PHE A 208 3.67 -2.08 13.68
CA PHE A 208 4.59 -1.20 12.94
C PHE A 208 6.04 -1.21 13.46
N LYS A 209 6.40 -2.18 14.32
CA LYS A 209 7.78 -2.41 14.76
C LYS A 209 8.62 -3.05 13.66
#